data_AF-A0A0V0QG99-F1
#
_entry.id   AF-A0A0V0QG99-F1
#
_cell.length_a   1.000
_cell.length_b   1.000
_cell.length_c   1.000
_cell.angle_alpha   90.00
_cell.angle_beta   90.00
_cell.angle_gamma   90.00
#
_symmetry.space_group_name_H-M   'P 1'
#
loop_
_entity.id
_entity.type
_entity.pdbx_description
1 polymer ?
#
loop_
_entity_poly.entity_id
_entity_poly.type
_entity_poly.pdbx_seq_one_letter_code
_entity_poly.pdbx_strand_id
1 'polypeptide(L)'
;MATVPYPFQFVDPVVEQIKSLSAPDPYYIVPFVTIGCYYYNLQRFITPENKHTFISKLRNIGQVLMILWLPLLSNWPSAIQWYMLSNAIISIIQTTIIIQPQFLRYIEPKMLLYQYMLRIVEFDKTQSETLVESIKNGEESLKDKAISEELLVAQTEEMLKKLNAEIYDDLEHYTSNVQQQEPTNQQQDKIIYNQELKF
;
A
#
# COMPACT_ATOMS: atom_id res chain seq x y z
N MET A 1 42.45 -13.03 -72.26
CA MET A 1 42.80 -12.70 -70.87
C MET A 1 41.56 -12.93 -70.02
N ALA A 2 41.55 -14.00 -69.24
CA ALA A 2 40.41 -14.35 -68.38
C ALA A 2 40.45 -13.49 -67.11
N THR A 3 39.38 -12.73 -66.87
CA THR A 3 39.19 -11.98 -65.61
C THR A 3 38.84 -12.97 -64.51
N VAL A 4 39.80 -13.21 -63.61
CA VAL A 4 39.58 -14.01 -62.41
C VAL A 4 38.57 -13.25 -61.52
N PRO A 5 37.44 -13.84 -61.12
CA PRO A 5 36.52 -13.19 -60.20
C PRO A 5 37.19 -13.07 -58.83
N TYR A 6 37.24 -11.84 -58.30
CA TYR A 6 37.75 -11.60 -56.95
C TYR A 6 36.95 -12.42 -55.93
N PRO A 7 37.61 -13.04 -54.94
CA PRO A 7 36.90 -13.74 -53.88
C PRO A 7 36.03 -12.74 -53.12
N PHE A 8 34.77 -13.09 -52.92
CA PHE A 8 33.82 -12.41 -52.06
C PHE A 8 34.47 -12.23 -50.67
N GLN A 9 35.00 -11.04 -50.40
CA GLN A 9 35.53 -10.70 -49.09
C GLN A 9 34.32 -10.58 -48.15
N PHE A 10 34.17 -11.54 -47.24
CA PHE A 10 33.41 -11.35 -46.02
C PHE A 10 34.09 -10.22 -45.25
N VAL A 11 33.74 -8.98 -45.55
CA VAL A 11 34.14 -7.84 -44.74
C VAL A 11 33.23 -7.89 -43.53
N ASP A 12 33.80 -8.21 -42.38
CA ASP A 12 33.05 -8.19 -41.13
C ASP A 12 32.43 -6.78 -40.97
N PRO A 13 31.11 -6.67 -40.81
CA PRO A 13 30.42 -5.37 -40.75
C PRO A 13 30.93 -4.49 -39.60
N VAL A 14 31.51 -5.11 -38.56
CA VAL A 14 32.17 -4.44 -37.44
C VAL A 14 33.44 -3.70 -37.91
N VAL A 15 34.22 -4.27 -38.82
CA VAL A 15 35.48 -3.69 -39.30
C VAL A 15 35.22 -2.58 -40.32
N GLU A 16 34.14 -2.67 -41.07
CA GLU A 16 33.74 -1.61 -42.01
C GLU A 16 33.17 -0.37 -41.31
N GLN A 17 32.45 -0.54 -40.18
CA GLN A 17 32.04 0.57 -39.32
C GLN A 17 33.24 1.37 -38.77
N ILE A 18 34.36 0.70 -38.48
CA ILE A 18 35.59 1.35 -37.97
C ILE A 18 36.27 2.22 -39.05
N LYS A 19 36.07 1.93 -40.35
CA LYS A 19 36.72 2.70 -41.43
C LYS A 19 36.22 4.14 -41.54
N SER A 20 35.07 4.47 -40.95
CA SER A 20 34.52 5.83 -40.96
C SER A 20 34.12 6.30 -39.55
N LEU A 21 35.09 6.26 -38.62
CA LEU A 21 34.97 6.83 -37.28
C LEU A 21 34.56 8.32 -37.26
N SER A 22 34.79 9.03 -38.37
CA SER A 22 34.41 10.43 -38.56
C SER A 22 32.97 10.62 -39.05
N ALA A 23 32.37 9.62 -39.67
CA ALA A 23 30.97 9.68 -40.09
C ALA A 23 30.01 9.25 -38.96
N PRO A 24 28.76 9.71 -38.99
CA PRO A 24 27.71 9.19 -38.12
C PRO A 24 27.47 7.69 -38.35
N ASP A 25 27.02 6.98 -37.31
CA ASP A 25 26.63 5.58 -37.42
C ASP A 25 25.43 5.43 -38.39
N PRO A 26 25.58 4.73 -39.52
CA PRO A 26 24.51 4.58 -40.51
C PRO A 26 23.32 3.77 -40.00
N TYR A 27 23.51 2.92 -38.97
CA TYR A 27 22.47 2.07 -38.43
C TYR A 27 21.87 2.59 -37.12
N TYR A 28 22.44 3.66 -36.56
CA TYR A 28 22.06 4.24 -35.26
C TYR A 28 22.10 3.25 -34.08
N ILE A 29 22.75 2.10 -34.23
CA ILE A 29 22.82 1.06 -33.18
C ILE A 29 23.61 1.60 -31.99
N VAL A 30 24.77 2.20 -32.25
CA VAL A 30 25.66 2.69 -31.19
C VAL A 30 24.98 3.75 -30.31
N PRO A 31 24.31 4.81 -30.85
CA PRO A 31 23.64 5.81 -30.02
C PRO A 31 22.45 5.23 -29.23
N PHE A 32 21.68 4.29 -29.79
CA PHE A 32 20.61 3.61 -29.07
C PHE A 32 21.13 2.80 -27.88
N VAL A 33 22.18 2.00 -28.09
CA VAL A 33 22.80 1.20 -27.02
C VAL A 33 23.42 2.12 -25.96
N THR A 34 24.07 3.20 -26.38
CA THR A 34 24.67 4.20 -25.47
C THR A 34 23.62 4.80 -24.54
N ILE A 35 22.49 5.25 -25.08
CA ILE A 35 21.41 5.82 -24.28
C ILE A 35 20.76 4.75 -23.40
N GLY A 36 20.60 3.51 -23.89
CA GLY A 36 20.15 2.38 -23.08
C GLY A 36 21.04 2.15 -21.86
N CYS A 37 22.37 2.17 -22.03
CA CYS A 37 23.33 2.02 -20.94
C CYS A 37 23.22 3.18 -19.92
N TYR A 38 23.14 4.43 -20.37
CA TYR A 38 22.99 5.58 -19.47
C TYR A 38 21.64 5.56 -18.74
N TYR A 39 20.56 5.20 -19.43
CA TYR A 39 19.24 5.06 -18.84
C TYR A 39 19.24 4.00 -17.73
N TYR A 40 19.81 2.82 -18.01
CA TYR A 40 19.97 1.75 -17.04
C TYR A 40 20.81 2.20 -15.83
N ASN A 41 21.92 2.90 -16.07
CA ASN A 41 22.78 3.42 -15.02
C ASN A 41 22.03 4.41 -14.11
N LEU A 42 21.20 5.29 -14.66
CA LEU A 42 20.36 6.20 -13.86
C LEU A 42 19.26 5.46 -13.09
N GLN A 43 18.62 4.46 -13.72
CA GLN A 43 17.51 3.71 -13.13
C GLN A 43 17.95 2.88 -11.92
N ARG A 44 19.14 2.29 -11.95
CA ARG A 44 19.65 1.39 -10.91
C ARG A 44 19.71 2.01 -9.51
N PHE A 45 19.81 3.33 -9.43
CA PHE A 45 19.88 4.05 -8.16
C PHE A 45 18.52 4.56 -7.66
N ILE A 46 17.44 4.28 -8.39
CA ILE A 46 16.08 4.59 -7.95
C ILE A 46 15.55 3.37 -7.19
N THR A 47 15.78 3.35 -5.88
CA THR A 47 15.16 2.35 -4.99
C THR A 47 13.72 2.78 -4.66
N PRO A 48 12.80 1.83 -4.38
CA PRO A 48 11.42 2.15 -4.00
C PRO A 48 11.36 3.05 -2.76
N GLU A 49 12.29 2.86 -1.82
CA GLU A 49 12.43 3.67 -0.60
C GLU A 49 12.80 5.13 -0.89
N ASN A 50 13.65 5.37 -1.89
CA ASN A 50 14.14 6.71 -2.24
C ASN A 50 13.27 7.42 -3.28
N LYS A 51 12.25 6.76 -3.82
CA LYS A 51 11.48 7.22 -4.99
C LYS A 51 10.86 8.61 -4.80
N HIS A 52 10.51 8.97 -3.56
CA HIS A 52 9.87 10.26 -3.24
C HIS A 52 10.85 11.42 -3.08
N THR A 53 12.15 11.16 -3.03
CA THR A 53 13.14 12.23 -2.81
C THR A 53 13.36 13.08 -4.05
N PHE A 54 13.83 14.31 -3.80
CA PHE A 54 14.21 15.24 -4.86
C PHE A 54 15.25 14.65 -5.82
N ILE A 55 16.19 13.87 -5.30
CA ILE A 55 17.24 13.20 -6.08
C ILE A 55 16.63 12.22 -7.07
N SER A 56 15.61 11.45 -6.68
CA SER A 56 14.92 10.51 -7.58
C SER A 56 14.12 11.23 -8.66
N LYS A 57 13.48 12.35 -8.32
CA LYS A 57 12.80 13.21 -9.32
C LYS A 57 13.79 13.80 -10.33
N LEU A 58 14.95 14.27 -9.88
CA LEU A 58 16.01 14.78 -10.76
C LEU A 58 16.54 13.68 -11.69
N ARG A 59 16.71 12.45 -11.19
CA ARG A 59 17.12 11.31 -12.02
C ARG A 59 16.10 10.96 -13.09
N ASN A 60 14.80 11.01 -12.78
CA ASN A 60 13.74 10.83 -13.77
C ASN A 60 13.77 11.91 -14.86
N ILE A 61 14.00 13.18 -14.48
CA ILE A 61 14.20 14.26 -15.46
C ILE A 61 15.42 13.97 -16.34
N GLY A 62 16.52 13.50 -15.73
CA GLY A 62 17.72 13.08 -16.46
C GLY A 62 17.46 11.94 -17.45
N GLN A 63 16.61 10.97 -17.11
CA GLN A 63 16.21 9.90 -18.02
C GLN A 63 15.44 10.42 -19.24
N VAL A 64 14.50 11.33 -19.02
CA VAL A 64 13.75 11.99 -20.12
C VAL A 64 14.71 12.80 -21.00
N LEU A 65 15.65 13.53 -20.37
CA LEU A 65 16.65 14.31 -21.08
C LEU A 65 17.56 13.42 -21.95
N MET A 66 17.95 12.23 -21.45
CA MET A 66 18.75 11.28 -22.23
C MET A 66 18.01 10.76 -23.47
N ILE A 67 16.70 10.50 -23.36
CA ILE A 67 15.89 10.10 -24.53
C ILE A 67 15.82 11.25 -25.53
N LEU A 68 15.59 12.48 -25.06
CA LEU A 68 15.55 13.68 -25.90
C LEU A 68 16.90 13.97 -26.57
N TRP A 69 17.99 13.46 -26.01
CA TRP A 69 19.34 13.62 -26.52
C TRP A 69 19.69 12.64 -27.67
N LEU A 70 18.91 11.58 -27.87
CA LEU A 70 19.09 10.59 -28.94
C LEU A 70 19.25 11.19 -30.35
N PRO A 71 18.36 12.09 -30.84
CA PRO A 71 18.52 12.69 -32.16
C PRO A 71 19.79 13.55 -32.27
N LEU A 72 20.26 14.12 -31.17
CA LEU A 72 21.52 14.88 -31.17
C LEU A 72 22.71 13.92 -31.32
N LEU A 73 22.75 12.86 -30.49
CA LEU A 73 23.82 11.87 -30.51
C LEU A 73 23.90 11.12 -31.85
N SER A 74 22.75 10.88 -32.48
CA SER A 74 22.65 10.19 -33.77
C SER A 74 23.35 10.93 -34.92
N ASN A 75 23.48 12.26 -34.83
CA ASN A 75 24.17 13.08 -35.83
C ASN A 75 25.66 13.27 -35.54
N TRP A 76 26.16 12.77 -34.41
CA TRP A 76 27.56 12.92 -34.03
C TRP A 76 28.44 11.86 -34.70
N PRO A 77 29.76 12.13 -34.88
CA PRO A 77 30.70 11.13 -35.35
C PRO A 77 30.67 9.84 -34.52
N SER A 78 30.72 8.70 -35.18
CA SER A 78 30.67 7.38 -34.54
C SER A 78 31.77 7.18 -33.50
N ALA A 79 32.95 7.80 -33.68
CA ALA A 79 34.01 7.80 -32.68
C ALA A 79 33.56 8.32 -31.30
N ILE A 80 32.76 9.40 -31.28
CA ILE A 80 32.27 9.96 -30.02
C ILE A 80 31.21 9.05 -29.42
N GLN A 81 30.33 8.47 -30.25
CA GLN A 81 29.32 7.53 -29.80
C GLN A 81 29.97 6.31 -29.14
N TRP A 82 31.03 5.75 -29.73
CA TRP A 82 31.80 4.63 -29.16
C TRP A 82 32.53 5.00 -27.87
N TYR A 83 33.11 6.20 -27.80
CA TYR A 83 33.71 6.71 -26.58
C TYR A 83 32.70 6.79 -25.44
N MET A 84 31.51 7.32 -25.72
CA MET A 84 30.45 7.45 -24.72
C MET A 84 29.85 6.11 -24.31
N LEU A 85 29.68 5.18 -25.25
CA LEU A 85 29.29 3.80 -24.95
C LEU A 85 30.29 3.13 -24.00
N SER A 86 31.58 3.25 -24.29
CA SER A 86 32.65 2.69 -23.45
C SER A 86 32.64 3.29 -22.06
N ASN A 87 32.48 4.61 -21.94
CA ASN A 87 32.34 5.28 -20.65
C ASN A 87 31.11 4.81 -19.87
N ALA A 88 29.98 4.60 -20.55
CA ALA A 88 28.75 4.10 -19.92
C ALA A 88 28.96 2.67 -19.39
N ILE A 89 29.60 1.79 -20.16
CA ILE A 89 29.92 0.42 -19.74
C ILE A 89 30.86 0.42 -18.53
N ILE A 90 31.95 1.21 -18.58
CA ILE A 90 32.88 1.33 -17.45
C ILE A 90 32.16 1.84 -16.21
N SER A 91 31.26 2.80 -16.35
CA SER A 91 30.45 3.32 -15.25
C SER A 91 29.53 2.25 -14.65
N ILE A 92 28.91 1.42 -15.48
CA ILE A 92 28.08 0.30 -15.01
C ILE A 92 28.94 -0.71 -14.24
N ILE A 93 30.11 -1.06 -14.75
CA ILE A 93 31.03 -1.99 -14.08
C ILE A 93 31.49 -1.40 -12.74
N GLN A 94 31.97 -0.16 -12.74
CA GLN A 94 32.41 0.54 -11.54
C GLN A 94 31.32 0.60 -10.47
N THR A 95 30.11 1.02 -10.84
CA THR A 95 28.98 1.08 -9.90
C THR A 95 28.55 -0.30 -9.42
N THR A 96 28.64 -1.33 -10.26
CA THR A 96 28.37 -2.72 -9.86
C THR A 96 29.35 -3.19 -8.79
N ILE A 97 30.63 -2.91 -8.99
CA ILE A 97 31.69 -3.28 -8.05
C ILE A 97 31.49 -2.55 -6.73
N ILE A 98 31.17 -1.25 -6.75
CA ILE A 98 30.94 -0.45 -5.53
C ILE A 98 29.73 -0.94 -4.73
N ILE A 99 28.65 -1.37 -5.39
CA ILE A 99 27.45 -1.88 -4.72
C ILE A 99 27.69 -3.25 -4.09
N GLN A 100 28.69 -4.01 -4.56
CA GLN A 100 28.97 -5.34 -4.03
C GLN A 100 29.45 -5.24 -2.56
N PRO A 101 28.75 -5.88 -1.60
CA PRO A 101 29.04 -5.71 -0.17
C PRO A 101 30.41 -6.26 0.24
N GLN A 102 30.91 -7.27 -0.48
CA GLN A 102 32.26 -7.81 -0.26
C GLN A 102 33.34 -6.79 -0.59
N PHE A 103 33.14 -5.99 -1.64
CA PHE A 103 34.08 -4.95 -2.05
C PHE A 103 34.02 -3.76 -1.11
N LEU A 104 32.80 -3.35 -0.72
CA LEU A 104 32.59 -2.25 0.23
C LEU A 104 33.23 -2.52 1.59
N ARG A 105 33.23 -3.79 2.05
CA ARG A 105 33.91 -4.22 3.28
C ARG A 105 35.43 -3.99 3.25
N TYR A 106 36.04 -4.04 2.07
CA TYR A 106 37.48 -3.86 1.91
C TYR A 106 37.88 -2.38 1.85
N ILE A 107 37.11 -1.55 1.14
CA ILE A 107 37.44 -0.14 0.93
C ILE A 107 37.05 0.73 2.12
N GLU A 108 35.84 0.56 2.66
CA GLU A 108 35.32 1.46 3.68
C GLU A 108 34.43 0.73 4.70
N PRO A 109 35.02 0.00 5.67
CA PRO A 109 34.27 -0.78 6.63
C PRO A 109 33.38 0.09 7.54
N LYS A 110 33.72 1.38 7.71
CA LYS A 110 32.92 2.33 8.50
C LYS A 110 31.57 2.64 7.83
N MET A 111 31.52 2.76 6.51
CA MET A 111 30.29 3.01 5.75
C MET A 111 29.27 1.87 5.92
N LEU A 112 29.78 0.64 5.97
CA LEU A 112 28.98 -0.57 6.19
C LEU A 112 28.35 -0.59 7.59
N LEU A 113 29.11 -0.14 8.60
CA LEU A 113 28.60 0.03 9.96
C LEU A 113 27.48 1.09 10.01
N TYR A 114 27.64 2.22 9.32
CA TYR A 114 26.59 3.24 9.24
C TYR A 114 25.33 2.75 8.53
N GLN A 115 25.45 2.03 7.41
CA GLN A 115 24.31 1.39 6.75
C GLN A 115 23.61 0.37 7.66
N TYR A 116 24.39 -0.42 8.40
CA TYR A 116 23.85 -1.40 9.35
C TYR A 116 23.08 -0.71 10.49
N MET A 117 23.63 0.37 11.07
CA MET A 117 22.97 1.17 12.09
C MET A 117 21.70 1.84 11.58
N LEU A 118 21.74 2.45 10.38
CA LEU A 118 20.55 3.04 9.75
C LEU A 118 19.45 2.01 9.56
N ARG A 119 19.80 0.80 9.11
CA ARG A 119 18.84 -0.29 8.92
C ARG A 119 18.20 -0.75 10.24
N ILE A 120 18.98 -0.79 11.33
CA ILE A 120 18.44 -1.10 12.67
C ILE A 120 17.45 -0.01 13.10
N VAL A 121 17.79 1.27 12.90
CA VAL A 121 16.93 2.40 13.26
C VAL A 121 15.63 2.41 12.44
N GLU A 122 15.69 2.11 11.14
CA GLU A 122 14.50 2.02 10.29
C GLU A 122 13.61 0.81 10.66
N PHE A 123 14.23 -0.31 11.02
CA PHE A 123 13.51 -1.48 11.50
C PHE A 123 12.76 -1.17 12.81
N ASP A 124 13.41 -0.48 13.75
CA ASP A 124 12.83 -0.06 15.02
C ASP A 124 11.66 0.93 14.82
N LYS A 125 11.80 1.84 13.85
CA LYS A 125 10.72 2.76 13.47
C LYS A 125 9.50 2.01 12.93
N THR A 126 9.71 1.00 12.08
CA THR A 126 8.62 0.19 11.49
C THR A 126 7.90 -0.63 12.57
N GLN A 127 8.65 -1.21 13.52
CA GLN A 127 8.06 -1.91 14.67
C GLN A 127 7.29 -0.93 15.57
N SER A 128 7.82 0.25 15.80
CA SER A 128 7.16 1.30 16.59
C SER A 128 5.86 1.78 15.95
N GLU A 129 5.84 2.00 14.63
CA GLU A 129 4.62 2.36 13.89
C GLU A 129 3.57 1.25 13.98
N THR A 130 3.99 -0.01 13.82
CA THR A 130 3.11 -1.19 13.97
C THR A 130 2.54 -1.30 15.38
N LEU A 131 3.36 -1.05 16.41
CA LEU A 131 2.93 -1.05 17.81
C LEU A 131 1.89 0.04 18.05
N VAL A 132 2.14 1.28 17.60
CA VAL A 132 1.21 2.41 17.75
C VAL A 132 -0.12 2.11 17.06
N GLU A 133 -0.09 1.52 15.86
CA GLU A 133 -1.30 1.14 15.13
C GLU A 133 -2.08 0.03 15.87
N SER A 134 -1.39 -0.97 16.44
CA SER A 134 -2.04 -1.99 17.26
C SER A 134 -2.66 -1.44 18.55
N ILE A 135 -2.03 -0.45 19.19
CA ILE A 135 -2.58 0.24 20.38
C ILE A 135 -3.85 1.00 19.99
N LYS A 136 -3.80 1.75 18.89
CA LYS A 136 -4.94 2.53 18.41
C LYS A 136 -6.14 1.63 18.05
N ASN A 137 -5.89 0.53 17.34
CA ASN A 137 -6.93 -0.44 16.98
C ASN A 137 -7.50 -1.15 18.22
N GLY A 138 -6.65 -1.42 19.23
CA GLY A 138 -7.08 -1.94 20.51
C GLY A 138 -7.97 -0.96 21.29
N GLU A 139 -7.64 0.34 21.26
CA GLU A 139 -8.42 1.39 21.91
C GLU A 139 -9.80 1.58 21.24
N GLU A 140 -9.86 1.59 19.91
CA GLU A 140 -11.14 1.69 19.17
C GLU A 140 -12.06 0.49 19.47
N SER A 141 -11.51 -0.74 19.50
CA SER A 141 -12.26 -1.95 19.87
C SER A 141 -12.85 -1.91 21.29
N LEU A 142 -12.14 -1.31 22.24
CA LEU A 142 -12.64 -1.14 23.61
C LEU A 142 -13.71 -0.06 23.73
N LYS A 143 -13.60 1.03 22.95
CA LYS A 143 -14.63 2.08 22.88
C LYS A 143 -15.94 1.53 22.31
N ASP A 144 -15.88 0.77 21.22
CA ASP A 144 -17.07 0.17 20.61
C ASP A 144 -17.76 -0.81 21.56
N LYS A 145 -16.99 -1.59 22.32
CA LYS A 145 -17.55 -2.47 23.37
C LYS A 145 -18.21 -1.68 24.49
N ALA A 146 -17.59 -0.60 24.96
CA ALA A 146 -18.17 0.25 26.00
C ALA A 146 -19.50 0.90 25.54
N ILE A 147 -19.57 1.36 24.30
CA ILE A 147 -20.82 1.90 23.72
C ILE A 147 -21.89 0.82 23.61
N SER A 148 -21.51 -0.41 23.24
CA SER A 148 -22.46 -1.53 23.18
C SER A 148 -22.99 -1.94 24.55
N GLU A 149 -22.15 -1.86 25.59
CA GLU A 149 -22.54 -2.16 26.98
C GLU A 149 -23.50 -1.09 27.52
N GLU A 150 -23.22 0.19 27.28
CA GLU A 150 -24.11 1.28 27.68
C GLU A 150 -25.49 1.17 27.00
N LEU A 151 -25.52 0.79 25.72
CA LEU A 151 -26.76 0.57 24.96
C LEU A 151 -27.54 -0.65 25.49
N LEU A 152 -26.85 -1.74 25.83
CA LEU A 152 -27.47 -2.93 26.44
C LEU A 152 -28.06 -2.61 27.81
N VAL A 153 -27.39 -1.82 28.64
CA VAL A 153 -27.90 -1.39 29.94
C VAL A 153 -29.15 -0.53 29.75
N ALA A 154 -29.13 0.44 28.83
CA ALA A 154 -30.28 1.28 28.53
C ALA A 154 -31.50 0.46 28.03
N GLN A 155 -31.28 -0.52 27.15
CA GLN A 155 -32.34 -1.43 26.69
C GLN A 155 -32.91 -2.29 27.83
N THR A 156 -32.06 -2.74 28.75
CA THR A 156 -32.47 -3.54 29.91
C THR A 156 -33.31 -2.71 30.88
N GLU A 157 -32.94 -1.44 31.12
CA GLU A 157 -33.73 -0.52 31.94
C GLU A 157 -35.09 -0.20 31.32
N GLU A 158 -35.16 -0.01 30.00
CA GLU A 158 -36.42 0.24 29.29
C GLU A 158 -37.33 -0.99 29.37
N MET A 159 -36.77 -2.19 29.22
CA MET A 159 -37.51 -3.45 29.35
C MET A 159 -38.02 -3.65 30.77
N LEU A 160 -37.21 -3.36 31.79
CA LEU A 160 -37.62 -3.37 33.20
C LEU A 160 -38.76 -2.39 33.48
N LYS A 161 -38.70 -1.19 32.92
CA LYS A 161 -39.79 -0.20 33.05
C LYS A 161 -41.08 -0.68 32.41
N LYS A 162 -41.02 -1.27 31.21
CA LYS A 162 -42.20 -1.85 30.53
C LYS A 162 -42.79 -3.00 31.32
N LEU A 163 -41.97 -3.93 31.81
CA LEU A 163 -42.42 -5.06 32.64
C LEU A 163 -43.09 -4.57 33.93
N ASN A 164 -42.51 -3.57 34.58
CA ASN A 164 -43.08 -3.02 35.80
C ASN A 164 -44.42 -2.33 35.51
N ALA A 165 -44.53 -1.58 34.41
CA ALA A 165 -45.80 -0.96 33.98
C ALA A 165 -46.88 -1.99 33.64
N GLU A 166 -46.53 -3.07 32.92
CA GLU A 166 -47.45 -4.18 32.61
C GLU A 166 -47.97 -4.88 33.88
N ILE A 167 -47.10 -5.07 34.88
CA ILE A 167 -47.50 -5.65 36.17
C ILE A 167 -48.53 -4.76 36.88
N TYR A 168 -48.38 -3.43 36.83
CA TYR A 168 -49.37 -2.51 37.41
C TYR A 168 -50.69 -2.51 36.64
N ASP A 169 -50.65 -2.56 35.31
CA ASP A 169 -51.85 -2.63 34.45
C ASP A 169 -52.64 -3.94 34.68
N ASP A 170 -51.94 -5.08 34.78
CA ASP A 170 -52.57 -6.38 35.07
C ASP A 170 -53.16 -6.42 36.49
N LEU A 171 -52.55 -5.74 37.47
CA LEU A 171 -53.07 -5.59 38.83
C LEU A 171 -54.33 -4.71 38.89
N GLU A 172 -54.39 -3.63 38.10
CA GLU A 172 -55.59 -2.81 37.96
C GLU A 172 -56.73 -3.58 37.26
N HIS A 173 -56.40 -4.41 36.26
CA HIS A 173 -57.38 -5.24 35.57
C HIS A 173 -57.90 -6.41 36.43
N TYR A 174 -57.07 -6.94 37.35
CA TYR A 174 -57.50 -7.93 38.34
C TYR A 174 -58.36 -7.31 39.44
N THR A 175 -57.99 -6.13 39.96
CA THR A 175 -58.76 -5.46 41.02
C THR A 175 -60.12 -4.94 40.55
N SER A 176 -60.24 -4.53 39.29
CA SER A 176 -61.53 -4.15 38.68
C SER A 176 -62.46 -5.34 38.40
N ASN A 177 -61.91 -6.52 38.09
CA ASN A 177 -62.68 -7.76 37.96
C ASN A 177 -63.15 -8.35 39.31
N VAL A 178 -62.37 -8.16 40.38
CA VAL A 178 -62.76 -8.61 41.74
C VAL A 178 -63.86 -7.70 42.35
N GLN A 179 -63.91 -6.41 41.99
CA GLN A 179 -65.00 -5.51 42.43
C GLN A 179 -66.33 -5.67 41.68
N GLN A 180 -66.37 -6.44 40.58
CA GLN A 180 -67.61 -6.75 39.84
C GLN A 180 -68.23 -8.11 40.19
N GLN A 181 -67.65 -8.86 41.12
CA GLN A 181 -68.20 -10.12 41.64
C GLN A 181 -68.57 -10.06 43.13
N GLU A 182 -69.26 -9.00 43.57
CA GLU A 182 -70.11 -8.99 44.76
C GLU A 182 -71.08 -7.78 44.63
N PRO A 183 -72.43 -7.88 44.78
CA PRO A 183 -73.23 -8.96 45.39
C PRO A 183 -74.46 -9.39 44.53
N THR A 184 -74.60 -10.70 44.25
CA THR A 184 -75.90 -11.28 43.78
C THR A 184 -76.35 -12.43 44.69
N ASN A 185 -76.21 -12.29 46.01
CA ASN A 185 -76.75 -13.26 46.97
C ASN A 185 -77.59 -12.65 48.11
N GLN A 186 -77.88 -11.34 48.08
CA GLN A 186 -78.77 -10.72 49.10
C GLN A 186 -80.22 -10.49 48.61
N GLN A 187 -80.56 -10.86 47.37
CA GLN A 187 -81.94 -10.75 46.85
C GLN A 187 -82.76 -12.05 46.92
N GLN A 188 -82.15 -13.21 47.15
CA GLN A 188 -82.90 -14.47 47.27
C GLN A 188 -83.53 -14.68 48.65
N ASP A 189 -82.97 -14.10 49.73
CA ASP A 189 -83.55 -14.24 51.09
C ASP A 189 -84.81 -13.38 51.34
N LYS A 190 -85.09 -12.38 50.50
CA LYS A 190 -86.31 -11.55 50.64
C LYS A 190 -87.54 -12.11 49.90
N ILE A 191 -87.37 -13.10 49.02
CA ILE A 191 -88.49 -13.68 48.26
C ILE A 191 -89.16 -14.81 49.05
N ILE A 192 -88.44 -15.49 49.94
CA ILE A 192 -89.00 -16.59 50.76
C ILE A 192 -89.86 -16.05 51.92
N TYR A 193 -89.58 -14.85 52.46
CA TYR A 193 -90.34 -14.32 53.60
C TYR A 193 -91.74 -13.74 53.27
N ASN A 194 -92.07 -13.55 51.98
CA ASN A 194 -93.36 -12.99 51.56
C ASN A 194 -94.38 -14.04 51.09
N GLN A 195 -94.04 -15.33 51.10
CA GLN A 195 -94.96 -16.41 50.76
C GLN A 195 -95.57 -17.14 51.97
N GLU A 196 -95.09 -16.91 53.21
CA GLU A 196 -95.67 -17.54 54.41
C GLU A 196 -96.67 -16.67 55.20
N LEU A 197 -97.02 -15.46 54.73
CA LEU A 197 -98.01 -14.58 55.39
C LEU A 197 -99.37 -14.54 54.70
N LYS A 198 -99.66 -15.54 53.86
CA LYS A 198 -101.01 -15.80 53.35
C LYS A 198 -101.37 -17.28 53.50
N PHE A 199 -101.52 -17.75 54.74
CA PHE A 199 -102.54 -18.70 55.18
C PHE A 199 -102.68 -18.63 56.70
#